data_AF-A0A9P7BDK3-F1
#
_entry.id   AF-A0A9P7BDK3-F1
#
_cell.length_a   1.000
_cell.length_b   1.000
_cell.length_c   1.000
_cell.angle_alpha   90.00
_cell.angle_beta   90.00
_cell.angle_gamma   90.00
#
_symmetry.space_group_name_H-M   'P 1'
#
loop_
_entity.id
_entity.type
_entity.pdbx_description
1 polymer ?
#
loop_
_entity_poly.entity_id
_entity_poly.type
_entity_poly.pdbx_seq_one_letter_code
_entity_poly.pdbx_strand_id
1 'polypeptide(L)'
;MNIWIAASDGRGDLVEKFISENPNITANTPDPNGYTAMHAAAAYGHIDLLRRLTKEFSGDINIKDSDGDTPLHHTEDINTAKCLIEDLGCDFNIVNSEGKTALQVAEEDQEFPELIQYLREKSGVPVEQDSLGIDSNMMAEFKNNLRYTLENDQDENLDPESLANKKRLEQIIQGDNAEEELEVYIRDLVRSKMMGGAEQEAPQDGRDAKRRK
;
A
#
# COMPACT_ATOMS: atom_id res chain seq x y z
N MET A 1 -38.92 -0.59 3.68
CA MET A 1 -37.77 -0.81 2.77
C MET A 1 -37.49 0.50 2.07
N ASN A 2 -36.27 0.99 2.16
CA ASN A 2 -35.80 2.24 1.57
C ASN A 2 -34.70 1.95 0.54
N ILE A 3 -34.17 2.98 -0.12
CA ILE A 3 -33.22 2.82 -1.21
C ILE A 3 -31.89 2.18 -0.77
N TRP A 4 -31.40 2.50 0.43
CA TRP A 4 -30.15 1.92 0.95
C TRP A 4 -30.29 0.45 1.38
N ILE A 5 -31.43 0.04 1.94
CA ILE A 5 -31.69 -1.41 2.18
C ILE A 5 -31.83 -2.17 0.86
N ALA A 6 -32.46 -1.56 -0.17
CA ALA A 6 -32.52 -2.19 -1.48
C ALA A 6 -31.11 -2.35 -2.09
N ALA A 7 -30.24 -1.35 -1.87
CA ALA A 7 -28.86 -1.39 -2.32
C ALA A 7 -28.01 -2.42 -1.56
N SER A 8 -28.15 -2.54 -0.23
CA SER A 8 -27.44 -3.58 0.56
C SER A 8 -27.81 -5.00 0.13
N ASP A 9 -29.06 -5.20 -0.33
CA ASP A 9 -29.53 -6.49 -0.85
C ASP A 9 -29.19 -6.70 -2.34
N GLY A 10 -28.50 -5.75 -2.99
CA GLY A 10 -28.15 -5.83 -4.42
C GLY A 10 -29.33 -5.70 -5.38
N ARG A 11 -30.49 -5.24 -4.90
CA ARG A 11 -31.74 -5.17 -5.68
C ARG A 11 -31.77 -3.90 -6.54
N GLY A 12 -30.96 -3.89 -7.59
CA GLY A 12 -30.84 -2.79 -8.53
C GLY A 12 -32.18 -2.30 -9.08
N ASP A 13 -33.06 -3.20 -9.52
CA ASP A 13 -34.38 -2.85 -10.03
C ASP A 13 -35.21 -2.01 -9.03
N LEU A 14 -35.09 -2.29 -7.73
CA LEU A 14 -35.79 -1.53 -6.70
C LEU A 14 -35.14 -0.17 -6.48
N VAL A 15 -33.81 -0.10 -6.52
CA VAL A 15 -33.07 1.16 -6.44
C VAL A 15 -33.45 2.07 -7.61
N GLU A 16 -33.47 1.54 -8.83
CA GLU A 16 -33.92 2.25 -10.04
C GLU A 16 -35.36 2.73 -9.92
N LYS A 17 -36.25 1.86 -9.41
CA LYS A 17 -37.64 2.21 -9.16
C LYS A 17 -37.77 3.34 -8.14
N PHE A 18 -37.00 3.33 -7.06
CA PHE A 18 -37.00 4.41 -6.08
C PHE A 18 -36.56 5.75 -6.68
N ILE A 19 -35.53 5.76 -7.53
CA ILE A 19 -35.03 6.99 -8.16
C ILE A 19 -36.01 7.49 -9.24
N SER A 20 -36.61 6.59 -10.02
CA SER A 20 -37.50 6.96 -11.13
C SER A 20 -38.91 7.37 -10.69
N GLU A 21 -39.46 6.76 -9.64
CA GLU A 21 -40.82 7.05 -9.16
C GLU A 21 -40.88 8.19 -8.13
N ASN A 22 -39.76 8.54 -7.49
CA ASN A 22 -39.73 9.59 -6.47
C ASN A 22 -38.76 10.72 -6.84
N PRO A 23 -39.25 11.91 -7.22
CA PRO A 23 -38.40 13.03 -7.65
C PRO A 23 -37.51 13.60 -6.54
N ASN A 24 -37.75 13.23 -5.27
CA ASN A 24 -36.94 13.65 -4.14
C ASN A 24 -35.82 12.65 -3.80
N ILE A 25 -35.78 11.49 -4.47
CA ILE A 25 -34.76 10.46 -4.27
C ILE A 25 -33.84 10.45 -5.48
N THR A 26 -32.53 10.49 -5.21
CA THR A 26 -31.46 10.43 -6.19
C THR A 26 -30.44 9.39 -5.75
N ALA A 27 -29.48 9.06 -6.62
CA ALA A 27 -28.35 8.19 -6.25
C ALA A 27 -27.54 8.73 -5.04
N ASN A 28 -27.58 10.04 -4.80
CA ASN A 28 -26.85 10.73 -3.74
C ASN A 28 -27.72 11.04 -2.50
N THR A 29 -28.97 10.57 -2.45
CA THR A 29 -29.84 10.82 -1.30
C THR A 29 -29.30 10.10 -0.06
N PRO A 30 -28.92 10.83 0.99
CA PRO A 30 -28.39 10.23 2.20
C PRO A 30 -29.50 9.85 3.18
N ASP A 31 -29.17 8.91 4.07
CA ASP A 31 -29.88 8.70 5.32
C ASP A 31 -29.46 9.75 6.39
N PRO A 32 -29.99 9.70 7.63
CA PRO A 32 -29.61 10.65 8.68
C PRO A 32 -28.12 10.67 9.05
N ASN A 33 -27.34 9.64 8.69
CA ASN A 33 -25.91 9.53 8.93
C ASN A 33 -25.08 9.83 7.66
N GLY A 34 -25.66 10.43 6.63
CA GLY A 34 -24.95 10.67 5.37
C GLY A 34 -24.77 9.39 4.52
N TYR A 35 -25.21 8.23 5.02
CA TYR A 35 -25.02 6.95 4.36
C TYR A 35 -25.94 6.86 3.14
N THR A 36 -25.44 6.32 2.03
CA THR A 36 -26.15 6.36 0.74
C THR A 36 -26.28 4.98 0.14
N ALA A 37 -27.08 4.87 -0.93
CA ALA A 37 -27.17 3.64 -1.70
C ALA A 37 -25.81 3.18 -2.26
N MET A 38 -24.87 4.11 -2.47
CA MET A 38 -23.55 3.80 -2.98
C MET A 38 -22.61 3.24 -1.92
N HIS A 39 -22.68 3.77 -0.68
CA HIS A 39 -22.00 3.17 0.46
C HIS A 39 -22.47 1.72 0.66
N ALA A 40 -23.79 1.50 0.66
CA ALA A 40 -24.37 0.16 0.79
C ALA A 40 -23.93 -0.77 -0.35
N ALA A 41 -23.95 -0.30 -1.59
CA ALA A 41 -23.55 -1.12 -2.73
C ALA A 41 -22.07 -1.50 -2.68
N ALA A 42 -21.20 -0.60 -2.20
CA ALA A 42 -19.78 -0.88 -2.03
C ALA A 42 -19.52 -1.84 -0.86
N ALA A 43 -20.15 -1.62 0.29
CA ALA A 43 -19.99 -2.46 1.47
C ALA A 43 -20.33 -3.94 1.23
N TYR A 44 -21.36 -4.20 0.41
CA TYR A 44 -21.83 -5.55 0.11
C TYR A 44 -21.40 -6.06 -1.26
N GLY A 45 -20.49 -5.35 -1.94
CA GLY A 45 -19.87 -5.79 -3.19
C GLY A 45 -20.78 -5.85 -4.42
N HIS A 46 -21.83 -5.01 -4.47
CA HIS A 46 -22.81 -4.97 -5.57
C HIS A 46 -22.29 -4.15 -6.76
N ILE A 47 -21.27 -4.67 -7.44
CA ILE A 47 -20.57 -4.02 -8.58
C ILE A 47 -21.52 -3.53 -9.68
N ASP A 48 -22.49 -4.36 -10.09
CA ASP A 48 -23.42 -3.96 -11.15
C ASP A 48 -24.31 -2.80 -10.72
N LEU A 49 -24.66 -2.73 -9.43
CA LEU A 49 -25.41 -1.61 -8.88
C LEU A 49 -24.55 -0.35 -8.81
N LEU A 50 -23.29 -0.45 -8.40
CA LEU A 50 -22.34 0.67 -8.41
C LEU A 50 -22.23 1.28 -9.81
N ARG A 51 -22.03 0.44 -10.85
CA ARG A 51 -21.95 0.91 -12.24
C ARG A 51 -23.20 1.65 -12.67
N ARG A 52 -24.38 1.13 -12.35
CA ARG A 52 -25.66 1.77 -12.67
C ARG A 52 -25.83 3.10 -11.96
N LEU A 53 -25.61 3.12 -10.64
CA LEU A 53 -25.70 4.35 -9.84
C LEU A 53 -24.82 5.46 -10.41
N THR A 54 -23.57 5.16 -10.74
CA THR A 54 -22.64 6.15 -11.30
C THR A 54 -22.99 6.54 -12.74
N LYS A 55 -23.17 5.57 -13.64
CA LYS A 55 -23.26 5.84 -15.10
C LYS A 55 -24.64 6.26 -15.56
N GLU A 56 -25.69 5.79 -14.89
CA GLU A 56 -27.08 6.02 -15.31
C GLU A 56 -27.77 7.05 -14.41
N PHE A 57 -27.43 7.09 -13.12
CA PHE A 57 -28.10 7.95 -12.14
C PHE A 57 -27.23 9.08 -11.58
N SER A 58 -26.05 9.32 -12.19
CA SER A 58 -25.13 10.40 -11.80
C SER A 58 -24.75 10.39 -10.32
N GLY A 59 -24.60 9.19 -9.75
CA GLY A 59 -24.11 9.00 -8.39
C GLY A 59 -22.67 9.49 -8.24
N ASP A 60 -22.41 10.25 -7.18
CA ASP A 60 -21.09 10.76 -6.82
C ASP A 60 -20.25 9.70 -6.11
N ILE A 61 -19.36 9.02 -6.84
CA ILE A 61 -18.57 7.88 -6.34
C ILE A 61 -17.67 8.24 -5.14
N ASN A 62 -17.45 9.53 -4.89
CA ASN A 62 -16.64 10.09 -3.81
C ASN A 62 -17.49 10.72 -2.70
N ILE A 63 -18.80 10.47 -2.69
CA ILE A 63 -19.72 10.95 -1.67
C ILE A 63 -19.22 10.55 -0.28
N LYS A 64 -19.38 11.45 0.70
CA LYS A 64 -19.00 11.22 2.08
C LYS A 64 -20.22 11.03 2.96
N ASP A 65 -20.16 10.05 3.86
CA ASP A 65 -21.11 9.95 4.97
C ASP A 65 -20.74 10.91 6.13
N SER A 66 -21.44 10.79 7.26
CA SER A 66 -21.22 11.63 8.45
C SER A 66 -19.85 11.42 9.11
N ASP A 67 -19.23 10.25 8.94
CA ASP A 67 -17.88 9.97 9.43
C ASP A 67 -16.82 10.43 8.41
N GLY A 68 -17.25 10.92 7.25
CA GLY A 68 -16.39 11.39 6.17
C GLY A 68 -15.90 10.26 5.28
N ASP A 69 -16.38 9.04 5.52
CA ASP A 69 -16.02 7.85 4.76
C ASP A 69 -16.69 7.89 3.39
N THR A 70 -15.93 7.46 2.38
CA THR A 70 -16.41 7.29 1.01
C THR A 70 -16.86 5.85 0.77
N PRO A 71 -17.56 5.53 -0.34
CA PRO A 71 -17.87 4.15 -0.69
C PRO A 71 -16.64 3.22 -0.69
N LEU A 72 -15.45 3.74 -1.01
CA LEU A 72 -14.21 2.96 -0.96
C LEU A 72 -13.79 2.59 0.47
N HIS A 73 -14.06 3.44 1.48
CA HIS A 73 -13.75 3.14 2.89
C HIS A 73 -14.58 1.97 3.41
N HIS A 74 -15.81 1.82 2.92
CA HIS A 74 -16.71 0.73 3.30
C HIS A 74 -16.45 -0.57 2.52
N THR A 75 -15.52 -0.59 1.56
CA THR A 75 -15.31 -1.77 0.71
C THR A 75 -14.53 -2.85 1.45
N GLU A 76 -15.00 -4.10 1.40
CA GLU A 76 -14.34 -5.25 2.03
C GLU A 76 -13.66 -6.20 1.01
N ASP A 77 -13.94 -6.03 -0.29
CA ASP A 77 -13.46 -6.94 -1.34
C ASP A 77 -12.68 -6.26 -2.48
N ILE A 78 -11.72 -7.01 -3.02
CA ILE A 78 -10.83 -6.53 -4.09
C ILE A 78 -11.56 -6.23 -5.41
N ASN A 79 -12.63 -6.95 -5.74
CA ASN A 79 -13.30 -6.77 -7.03
C ASN A 79 -14.11 -5.48 -7.04
N THR A 80 -14.73 -5.14 -5.92
CA THR A 80 -15.43 -3.88 -5.71
C THR A 80 -14.45 -2.72 -5.71
N ALA A 81 -13.33 -2.83 -5.01
CA ALA A 81 -12.28 -1.80 -5.04
C ALA A 81 -11.72 -1.58 -6.46
N LYS A 82 -11.53 -2.65 -7.25
CA LYS A 82 -11.17 -2.56 -8.67
C LYS A 82 -12.22 -1.83 -9.49
N CYS A 83 -13.50 -2.15 -9.31
CA CYS A 83 -14.56 -1.44 -10.00
C CYS A 83 -14.58 0.06 -9.63
N LEU A 84 -14.48 0.39 -8.34
CA LEU A 84 -14.50 1.78 -7.87
C LEU A 84 -13.33 2.58 -8.45
N ILE A 85 -12.10 2.04 -8.40
CA ILE A 85 -10.88 2.75 -8.80
C ILE A 85 -10.69 2.74 -10.32
N GLU A 86 -10.74 1.57 -10.96
CA GLU A 86 -10.34 1.42 -12.36
C GLU A 86 -11.48 1.76 -13.32
N ASP A 87 -12.71 1.39 -12.99
CA ASP A 87 -13.84 1.54 -13.91
C ASP A 87 -14.68 2.79 -13.66
N LEU A 88 -14.79 3.22 -12.40
CA LEU A 88 -15.60 4.37 -11.98
C LEU A 88 -14.74 5.59 -11.65
N GLY A 89 -13.42 5.42 -11.52
CA GLY A 89 -12.48 6.52 -11.33
C GLY A 89 -12.65 7.25 -10.00
N CYS A 90 -12.92 6.53 -8.91
CA CYS A 90 -12.99 7.14 -7.59
C CYS A 90 -11.62 7.70 -7.16
N ASP A 91 -11.64 8.72 -6.31
CA ASP A 91 -10.45 9.28 -5.69
C ASP A 91 -10.16 8.53 -4.39
N PHE A 92 -9.20 7.61 -4.47
CA PHE A 92 -8.78 6.78 -3.35
C PHE A 92 -7.88 7.53 -2.33
N ASN A 93 -7.52 8.80 -2.58
CA ASN A 93 -6.74 9.61 -1.65
C ASN A 93 -7.60 10.44 -0.70
N ILE A 94 -8.92 10.35 -0.82
CA ILE A 94 -9.84 11.06 0.06
C ILE A 94 -9.69 10.51 1.48
N VAL A 95 -9.54 11.43 2.44
CA VAL A 95 -9.51 11.10 3.87
C VAL A 95 -10.85 11.34 4.54
N ASN A 96 -11.19 10.47 5.50
CA ASN A 96 -12.36 10.61 6.37
C ASN A 96 -12.13 11.66 7.49
N SER A 97 -13.06 11.75 8.45
CA SER A 97 -12.99 12.73 9.54
C SER A 97 -11.86 12.45 10.53
N GLU A 98 -11.33 11.23 10.57
CA GLU A 98 -10.12 10.88 11.33
C GLU A 98 -8.82 11.22 10.58
N GLY A 99 -8.92 11.69 9.33
CA GLY A 99 -7.77 11.97 8.48
C GLY A 99 -7.16 10.73 7.84
N LYS A 100 -7.91 9.61 7.78
CA LYS A 100 -7.47 8.33 7.21
C LYS A 100 -8.04 8.12 5.82
N THR A 101 -7.23 7.57 4.92
CA THR A 101 -7.67 7.05 3.61
C THR A 101 -8.28 5.66 3.76
N ALA A 102 -9.00 5.19 2.74
CA ALA A 102 -9.55 3.83 2.71
C ALA A 102 -8.48 2.73 2.91
N LEU A 103 -7.26 2.95 2.39
CA LEU A 103 -6.12 2.04 2.64
C LEU A 103 -5.77 1.97 4.13
N GLN A 104 -5.65 3.12 4.79
CA GLN A 104 -5.26 3.19 6.20
C GLN A 104 -6.33 2.57 7.12
N VAL A 105 -7.61 2.77 6.80
CA VAL A 105 -8.70 2.10 7.54
C VAL A 105 -8.60 0.58 7.37
N ALA A 106 -8.44 0.08 6.14
CA ALA A 106 -8.28 -1.35 5.90
C ALA A 106 -7.03 -1.95 6.59
N GLU A 107 -5.92 -1.20 6.66
CA GLU A 107 -4.69 -1.61 7.36
C GLU A 107 -4.85 -1.69 8.88
N GLU A 108 -5.70 -0.87 9.48
CA GLU A 108 -5.99 -0.91 10.92
C GLU A 108 -6.85 -2.12 11.29
N ASP A 109 -7.84 -2.46 10.46
CA ASP A 109 -8.72 -3.61 10.67
C ASP A 109 -8.01 -4.95 10.43
N GLN A 110 -7.09 -4.99 9.45
CA GLN A 110 -6.30 -6.18 9.06
C GLN A 110 -7.15 -7.38 8.59
N GLU A 111 -8.44 -7.20 8.34
CA GLU A 111 -9.37 -8.28 7.99
C GLU A 111 -9.25 -8.71 6.51
N PHE A 112 -8.82 -7.81 5.62
CA PHE A 112 -8.87 -7.99 4.16
C PHE A 112 -7.49 -7.83 3.49
N PRO A 113 -6.57 -8.80 3.62
CA PRO A 113 -5.19 -8.66 3.16
C PRO A 113 -5.07 -8.45 1.64
N GLU A 114 -5.92 -9.10 0.83
CA GLU A 114 -5.92 -8.91 -0.63
C GLU A 114 -6.36 -7.50 -1.04
N LEU A 115 -7.33 -6.92 -0.31
CA LEU A 115 -7.78 -5.54 -0.53
C LEU A 115 -6.66 -4.55 -0.16
N ILE A 116 -6.05 -4.72 1.01
CA ILE A 116 -4.94 -3.88 1.49
C ILE A 116 -3.80 -3.90 0.47
N GLN A 117 -3.39 -5.09 0.01
CA GLN A 117 -2.32 -5.22 -0.97
C GLN A 117 -2.63 -4.46 -2.27
N TYR A 118 -3.86 -4.58 -2.77
CA TYR A 118 -4.30 -3.88 -3.97
C TYR A 118 -4.34 -2.35 -3.78
N LEU A 119 -4.90 -1.86 -2.68
CA LEU A 119 -4.95 -0.43 -2.38
C LEU A 119 -3.54 0.17 -2.19
N ARG A 120 -2.61 -0.58 -1.61
CA ARG A 120 -1.20 -0.19 -1.48
C ARG A 120 -0.55 -0.04 -2.86
N GLU A 121 -0.72 -1.02 -3.74
CA GLU A 121 -0.24 -0.97 -5.13
C GLU A 121 -0.75 0.28 -5.86
N LYS A 122 -2.04 0.63 -5.68
CA LYS A 122 -2.64 1.82 -6.32
C LYS A 122 -2.20 3.15 -5.72
N SER A 123 -1.98 3.19 -4.41
CA SER A 123 -1.60 4.43 -3.71
C SER A 123 -0.18 4.88 -4.02
N GLY A 124 0.60 4.08 -4.75
CA GLY A 124 2.02 4.36 -4.98
C GLY A 124 2.85 4.30 -3.70
N VAL A 125 2.24 3.89 -2.59
CA VAL A 125 2.95 3.37 -1.42
C VAL A 125 3.64 2.12 -1.95
N PRO A 126 4.98 2.11 -2.06
CA PRO A 126 5.66 0.97 -2.61
C PRO A 126 5.20 -0.28 -1.86
N VAL A 127 4.58 -1.23 -2.57
CA VAL A 127 4.89 -2.63 -2.26
C VAL A 127 6.41 -2.62 -2.32
N GLU A 128 7.10 -3.01 -1.25
CA GLU A 128 8.55 -3.04 -1.25
C GLU A 128 9.04 -3.97 -2.38
N GLN A 129 9.15 -3.40 -3.57
CA GLN A 129 9.90 -3.85 -4.70
C GLN A 129 10.89 -2.72 -4.89
N ASP A 130 11.88 -2.74 -4.01
CA ASP A 130 12.98 -1.82 -4.06
C ASP A 130 13.58 -1.86 -5.46
N SER A 131 14.13 -0.76 -5.94
CA SER A 131 14.94 -0.71 -7.18
C SER A 131 16.15 -1.68 -7.18
N LEU A 132 16.38 -2.35 -6.04
CA LEU A 132 17.35 -3.41 -5.78
C LEU A 132 16.75 -4.84 -5.85
N GLY A 133 15.43 -4.99 -6.06
CA GLY A 133 14.72 -6.26 -6.08
C GLY A 133 14.54 -6.93 -4.70
N ILE A 134 14.71 -6.18 -3.61
CA ILE A 134 14.55 -6.70 -2.24
C ILE A 134 13.07 -6.69 -1.90
N ASP A 135 12.47 -7.86 -1.76
CA ASP A 135 11.12 -8.03 -1.25
C ASP A 135 11.11 -8.08 0.30
N SER A 136 9.91 -7.96 0.88
CA SER A 136 9.71 -7.93 2.33
C SER A 136 10.18 -9.20 3.04
N ASN A 137 10.14 -10.36 2.37
CA ASN A 137 10.61 -11.63 2.94
C ASN A 137 12.13 -11.64 3.01
N MET A 138 12.82 -11.21 1.96
CA MET A 138 14.27 -11.07 1.93
C MET A 138 14.72 -10.07 3.00
N MET A 139 14.01 -8.94 3.17
CA MET A 139 14.28 -7.98 4.24
C MET A 139 14.14 -8.63 5.64
N ALA A 140 13.08 -9.40 5.88
CA ALA A 140 12.86 -10.09 7.15
C ALA A 140 13.95 -11.14 7.46
N GLU A 141 14.39 -11.90 6.45
CA GLU A 141 15.52 -12.83 6.61
C GLU A 141 16.83 -12.12 6.96
N PHE A 142 17.11 -10.98 6.32
CA PHE A 142 18.28 -10.16 6.67
C PHE A 142 18.21 -9.65 8.11
N LYS A 143 17.06 -9.14 8.56
CA LYS A 143 16.84 -8.70 9.95
C LYS A 143 17.13 -9.85 10.93
N ASN A 144 16.64 -11.06 10.64
CA ASN A 144 16.84 -12.24 11.49
C ASN A 144 18.30 -12.71 11.55
N ASN A 145 18.98 -12.78 10.40
CA ASN A 145 20.40 -13.17 10.35
C ASN A 145 21.27 -12.19 11.12
N LEU A 146 21.00 -10.89 10.99
CA LEU A 146 21.73 -9.85 11.69
C LEU A 146 21.54 -9.92 13.21
N ARG A 147 20.31 -10.16 13.65
CA ARG A 147 20.00 -10.40 15.06
C ARG A 147 20.76 -11.61 15.61
N TYR A 148 20.81 -12.71 14.86
CA TYR A 148 21.57 -13.90 15.25
C TYR A 148 23.07 -13.61 15.39
N THR A 149 23.66 -12.85 14.46
CA THR A 149 25.06 -12.42 14.53
C THR A 149 25.34 -11.53 15.74
N LEU A 150 24.44 -10.58 16.04
CA LEU A 150 24.55 -9.73 17.23
C LEU A 150 24.48 -10.52 18.55
N GLU A 151 23.64 -11.55 18.59
CA GLU A 151 23.45 -12.39 19.77
C GLU A 151 24.59 -13.42 19.99
N ASN A 152 25.31 -13.83 18.92
CA ASN A 152 26.26 -14.95 18.99
C ASN A 152 27.74 -14.62 18.71
N ASP A 153 28.07 -13.50 18.06
CA ASP A 153 29.47 -13.18 17.75
C ASP A 153 30.18 -12.47 18.90
N GLN A 154 31.19 -13.15 19.46
CA GLN A 154 32.19 -12.56 20.34
C GLN A 154 33.10 -11.65 19.51
N ASP A 155 33.25 -10.38 19.92
CA ASP A 155 33.95 -9.31 19.19
C ASP A 155 35.44 -9.57 18.86
N GLU A 156 36.01 -10.68 19.35
CA GLU A 156 37.46 -10.90 19.40
C GLU A 156 38.13 -11.12 18.03
N ASN A 157 37.36 -11.32 16.94
CA ASN A 157 37.92 -11.56 15.59
C ASN A 157 37.27 -10.77 14.45
N LEU A 158 36.47 -9.73 14.74
CA LEU A 158 35.85 -8.91 13.70
C LEU A 158 36.87 -7.94 13.07
N ASP A 159 36.84 -7.80 11.75
CA ASP A 159 37.59 -6.76 11.07
C ASP A 159 37.02 -5.35 11.41
N PRO A 160 37.79 -4.27 11.19
CA PRO A 160 37.37 -2.93 11.55
C PRO A 160 36.06 -2.46 10.91
N GLU A 161 35.73 -2.94 9.70
CA GLU A 161 34.50 -2.60 8.99
C GLU A 161 33.30 -3.32 9.60
N SER A 162 33.43 -4.62 9.88
CA SER A 162 32.40 -5.41 10.57
C SER A 162 32.11 -4.88 11.98
N LEU A 163 33.14 -4.43 12.71
CA LEU A 163 32.96 -3.82 14.03
C LEU A 163 32.26 -2.45 13.96
N ALA A 164 32.54 -1.64 12.94
CA ALA A 164 31.86 -0.37 12.70
C ALA A 164 30.38 -0.59 12.34
N ASN A 165 30.11 -1.58 11.49
CA ASN A 165 28.77 -1.97 11.09
C ASN A 165 27.94 -2.45 12.30
N LYS A 166 28.54 -3.30 13.16
CA LYS A 166 27.91 -3.76 14.41
C LYS A 166 27.55 -2.60 15.34
N LYS A 167 28.47 -1.68 15.60
CA LYS A 167 28.22 -0.50 16.47
C LYS A 167 27.12 0.41 15.93
N ARG A 168 27.08 0.59 14.60
CA ARG A 168 26.05 1.42 13.96
C ARG A 168 24.67 0.78 14.07
N LEU A 169 24.58 -0.53 13.93
CA LEU A 169 23.35 -1.29 14.17
C LEU A 169 22.86 -1.19 15.61
N GLU A 170 23.76 -1.34 16.59
CA GLU A 170 23.41 -1.19 18.02
C GLU A 170 22.87 0.21 18.33
N GLN A 171 23.40 1.25 17.68
CA GLN A 171 22.89 2.62 17.82
C GLN A 171 21.50 2.78 17.23
N ILE A 172 21.25 2.23 16.04
CA ILE A 172 19.94 2.25 15.38
C ILE A 172 18.89 1.55 16.25
N ILE A 173 19.22 0.37 16.78
CA ILE A 173 18.30 -0.43 17.61
C ILE A 173 17.93 0.29 18.92
N GLN A 174 18.80 1.17 19.42
CA GLN A 174 18.55 1.96 20.63
C GLN A 174 17.80 3.28 20.37
N GLY A 175 17.57 3.65 19.10
CA GLY A 175 16.87 4.87 18.71
C GLY A 175 15.34 4.72 18.76
N ASP A 176 14.64 5.85 18.84
CA ASP A 176 13.16 5.91 18.86
C ASP A 176 12.53 5.47 17.53
N ASN A 177 13.31 5.42 16.44
CA ASN A 177 12.87 5.05 15.09
C ASN A 177 13.65 3.87 14.51
N ALA A 178 13.90 2.87 15.34
CA ALA A 178 14.80 1.74 15.03
C ALA A 178 14.40 0.96 13.76
N GLU A 179 13.11 0.84 13.46
CA GLU A 179 12.63 0.02 12.35
C GLU A 179 12.89 0.66 10.99
N GLU A 180 12.56 1.94 10.83
CA GLU A 180 12.78 2.70 9.59
C GLU A 180 14.28 2.92 9.33
N GLU A 181 15.05 3.24 10.37
CA GLU A 181 16.51 3.43 10.24
C GLU A 181 17.25 2.13 9.92
N LEU A 182 16.78 0.99 10.46
CA LEU A 182 17.37 -0.32 10.17
C LEU A 182 17.17 -0.70 8.70
N GLU A 183 16.01 -0.41 8.14
CA GLU A 183 15.73 -0.69 6.73
C GLU A 183 16.58 0.17 5.79
N VAL A 184 16.73 1.46 6.09
CA VAL A 184 17.63 2.34 5.35
C VAL A 184 19.06 1.81 5.40
N TYR A 185 19.52 1.38 6.57
CA TYR A 185 20.85 0.81 6.75
C TYR A 185 21.07 -0.48 5.95
N ILE A 186 20.10 -1.40 5.95
CA ILE A 186 20.18 -2.65 5.17
C ILE A 186 20.23 -2.34 3.67
N ARG A 187 19.40 -1.40 3.20
CA ARG A 187 19.39 -0.96 1.79
C ARG A 187 20.73 -0.38 1.36
N ASP A 188 21.32 0.48 2.18
CA ASP A 188 22.62 1.09 1.91
C ASP A 188 23.76 0.04 1.91
N LEU A 189 23.70 -0.95 2.81
CA LEU A 189 24.67 -2.04 2.85
C LEU A 189 24.60 -2.90 1.57
N VAL A 190 23.39 -3.24 1.12
CA VAL A 190 23.18 -4.00 -0.12
C VAL A 190 23.62 -3.20 -1.33
N ARG A 191 23.27 -1.90 -1.40
CA ARG A 191 23.70 -1.00 -2.47
C ARG A 191 25.22 -0.86 -2.52
N SER A 192 25.88 -0.71 -1.37
CA SER A 192 27.33 -0.64 -1.25
C SER A 192 28.00 -1.90 -1.80
N LYS A 193 27.52 -3.09 -1.42
CA LYS A 193 28.06 -4.37 -1.96
C LYS A 193 27.80 -4.58 -3.44
N MET A 194 26.65 -4.13 -3.96
CA MET A 194 26.32 -4.23 -5.38
C MET A 194 27.18 -3.28 -6.24
N MET A 195 27.51 -2.08 -5.74
CA MET A 195 28.30 -1.08 -6.46
C MET A 195 29.82 -1.22 -6.28
N GLY A 196 30.26 -1.88 -5.20
CA GLY A 196 31.69 -2.10 -4.88
C GLY A 196 32.41 -3.14 -5.76
N GLY A 197 31.73 -3.78 -6.72
CA GLY A 197 32.33 -4.72 -7.66
C GLY A 197 33.00 -4.09 -8.89
N ALA A 198 32.92 -2.76 -9.08
CA ALA A 198 33.35 -2.10 -10.32
C ALA A 198 34.74 -1.41 -10.26
N GLU A 199 35.43 -1.39 -9.12
CA GLU A 199 36.72 -0.70 -9.00
C GLU A 199 37.81 -1.61 -8.40
N GLN A 200 38.36 -2.50 -9.21
CA GLN A 200 39.66 -3.12 -8.93
C GLN A 200 40.28 -3.78 -10.18
N GLU A 201 40.53 -3.01 -11.25
CA GLU A 201 41.56 -3.39 -12.23
C GLU A 201 42.38 -2.18 -12.69
N ALA A 202 43.43 -1.89 -11.92
CA ALA A 202 44.72 -1.46 -12.42
C ALA A 202 45.77 -1.81 -11.35
N PRO A 203 47.08 -1.94 -11.66
CA PRO A 203 47.77 -1.99 -12.96
C PRO A 203 48.80 -3.15 -13.03
N GLN A 204 49.39 -3.50 -14.19
CA GLN A 204 50.83 -3.81 -14.26
C GLN A 204 51.49 -3.50 -15.62
N ASP A 205 52.61 -2.79 -15.47
CA ASP A 205 53.68 -2.44 -16.40
C ASP A 205 54.26 -3.69 -17.10
N GLY A 206 54.62 -3.53 -18.37
CA GLY A 206 55.18 -4.57 -19.22
C GLY A 206 56.05 -3.97 -20.32
N ARG A 207 57.08 -3.21 -19.94
CA ARG A 207 58.24 -2.97 -20.79
C ARG A 207 58.77 -4.32 -21.30
N ASP A 208 58.81 -4.52 -22.62
CA ASP A 208 60.01 -5.07 -23.22
C ASP A 208 60.18 -4.76 -24.71
N ALA A 209 61.41 -4.38 -25.03
CA ALA A 209 61.87 -3.86 -26.30
C ALA A 209 62.22 -4.98 -27.30
N LYS A 210 62.04 -4.73 -28.60
CA LYS A 210 62.88 -5.25 -29.71
C LYS A 210 62.62 -4.40 -30.96
N ARG A 211 63.48 -3.42 -31.24
CA ARG A 211 64.67 -3.49 -32.12
C ARG A 211 64.37 -3.76 -33.61
N ARG A 212 64.71 -2.72 -34.39
CA ARG A 212 65.57 -2.68 -35.60
C ARG A 212 64.93 -2.58 -36.98
N LYS A 213 65.32 -1.45 -37.59
CA LYS A 213 65.48 -1.06 -39.00
C LYS A 213 64.23 -0.67 -39.77
#